data_AF-A0A433D5R2-F1
#
_entry.id   AF-A0A433D5R2-F1
#
_cell.length_a   1.000
_cell.length_b   1.000
_cell.length_c   1.000
_cell.angle_alpha   90.00
_cell.angle_beta   90.00
_cell.angle_gamma   90.00
#
_symmetry.space_group_name_H-M   'P 1'
#
loop_
_entity.id
_entity.type
_entity.pdbx_description
1 polymer ?
#
loop_
_entity_poly.entity_id
_entity_poly.type
_entity_poly.pdbx_seq_one_letter_code
_entity_poly.pdbx_strand_id
1 'polypeptide(L)'
;MGKSQIALEFCYQNKECYQYIFWIEADTDTALQSSFIAAAKKLDLPILGKNPAEVVSFTIEWFQSNNGWFLVFDDADDYSLKSTSYFCLQDEYFPKSGRGIILMTTRLNYKTGQENIVVNLNEIKMDDDTALKLLLRENDDDGNALAIVQMLGHLPLALDLAGALMEI
;
A
#
# COMPACT_ATOMS: atom_id res chain seq x y z
N MET A 1 -1.79 6.18 -9.11
CA MET A 1 -1.74 4.79 -9.60
C MET A 1 -0.34 4.23 -9.31
N GLY A 2 -0.16 2.94 -9.02
CA GLY A 2 1.15 2.32 -8.71
C GLY A 2 1.60 2.31 -7.23
N LYS A 3 0.77 2.79 -6.30
CA LYS A 3 1.12 2.81 -4.86
C LYS A 3 1.31 1.41 -4.29
N SER A 4 0.40 0.48 -4.58
CA SER A 4 0.46 -0.90 -4.12
C SER A 4 1.73 -1.58 -4.61
N GLN A 5 2.11 -1.38 -5.88
CA GLN A 5 3.35 -1.93 -6.43
C GLN A 5 4.60 -1.36 -5.74
N ILE A 6 4.63 -0.05 -5.47
CA ILE A 6 5.73 0.57 -4.72
C ILE A 6 5.78 0.06 -3.28
N ALA A 7 4.63 -0.09 -2.62
CA ALA A 7 4.55 -0.65 -1.27
C ALA A 7 5.07 -2.09 -1.23
N LEU A 8 4.70 -2.90 -2.23
CA LEU A 8 5.16 -4.27 -2.37
C LEU A 8 6.67 -4.35 -2.60
N GLU A 9 7.20 -3.54 -3.51
CA GLU A 9 8.64 -3.47 -3.77
C GLU A 9 9.41 -3.02 -2.53
N PHE A 10 8.88 -2.03 -1.80
CA PHE A 10 9.46 -1.59 -0.53
C PHE A 10 9.53 -2.73 0.50
N CYS A 11 8.47 -3.55 0.61
CA CYS A 11 8.50 -4.76 1.45
C CYS A 11 9.60 -5.73 1.03
N TYR A 12 9.74 -6.02 -0.27
CA TYR A 12 10.75 -6.95 -0.77
C TYR A 12 12.18 -6.46 -0.50
N GLN A 13 12.44 -5.17 -0.75
CA GLN A 13 13.76 -4.56 -0.54
C GLN A 13 14.15 -4.47 0.93
N ASN A 14 13.17 -4.32 1.84
CA ASN A 14 13.41 -4.13 3.27
C ASN A 14 13.03 -5.35 4.12
N LYS A 15 12.83 -6.52 3.50
CA LYS A 15 12.37 -7.73 4.21
C LYS A 15 13.28 -8.16 5.36
N GLU A 16 14.57 -7.84 5.32
CA GLU A 16 15.54 -8.19 6.37
C GLU A 16 15.52 -7.21 7.55
N CYS A 17 14.94 -6.01 7.35
CA CYS A 17 14.82 -4.99 8.39
C CYS A 17 13.66 -5.26 9.36
N TYR A 18 12.70 -6.10 8.95
CA TYR A 18 11.50 -6.39 9.72
C TYR A 18 11.38 -7.89 9.97
N GLN A 19 11.06 -8.26 11.20
CA GLN A 19 10.79 -9.64 11.57
C GLN A 19 9.43 -10.11 11.06
N TYR A 20 8.47 -9.19 10.96
CA TYR A 20 7.11 -9.48 10.52
C TYR A 20 6.65 -8.44 9.52
N ILE A 21 6.08 -8.89 8.40
CA ILE A 21 5.46 -8.02 7.40
C ILE A 21 4.06 -8.56 7.14
N PHE A 22 3.05 -7.71 7.32
CA PHE A 22 1.66 -8.05 7.04
C PHE A 22 1.07 -7.08 6.03
N TRP A 23 0.46 -7.65 5.00
CA TRP A 23 -0.35 -6.93 4.04
C TRP A 23 -1.81 -7.00 4.47
N ILE A 24 -2.42 -5.84 4.63
CA ILE A 24 -3.78 -5.66 5.14
C ILE A 24 -4.58 -4.98 4.03
N GLU A 25 -5.55 -5.70 3.48
CA GLU A 25 -6.51 -5.15 2.53
C GLU A 25 -7.47 -4.21 3.28
N ALA A 26 -7.46 -2.92 2.92
CA ALA A 26 -8.18 -1.86 3.59
C ALA A 26 -9.27 -1.23 2.71
N ASP A 27 -9.78 -1.98 1.73
CA ASP A 27 -10.83 -1.55 0.80
C ASP A 27 -12.24 -1.61 1.44
N THR A 28 -12.45 -2.56 2.34
CA THR A 28 -13.71 -2.86 3.01
C THR A 28 -13.49 -3.36 4.45
N ASP A 29 -14.48 -3.19 5.34
CA ASP A 29 -14.38 -3.65 6.74
C ASP A 29 -14.24 -5.17 6.82
N THR A 30 -14.94 -5.89 5.96
CA THR A 30 -14.82 -7.35 5.82
C THR A 30 -13.41 -7.79 5.43
N ALA A 31 -12.76 -7.07 4.50
CA ALA A 31 -11.40 -7.37 4.08
C ALA A 31 -10.38 -7.05 5.18
N LEU A 32 -10.56 -5.96 5.93
CA LEU A 32 -9.77 -5.62 7.10
C LEU A 32 -9.83 -6.73 8.14
N GLN A 33 -11.04 -7.09 8.59
CA GLN A 33 -11.24 -8.15 9.57
C GLN A 33 -10.62 -9.47 9.10
N SER A 34 -10.83 -9.83 7.83
CA SER A 34 -10.26 -11.05 7.24
C SER A 34 -8.73 -11.02 7.23
N SER A 35 -8.12 -9.88 6.91
CA SER A 35 -6.68 -9.69 6.90
C SER A 35 -6.07 -9.81 8.31
N PHE A 36 -6.71 -9.21 9.31
CA PHE A 36 -6.30 -9.34 10.72
C PHE A 36 -6.45 -10.77 11.24
N ILE A 37 -7.54 -11.46 10.90
CA ILE A 37 -7.71 -12.88 11.23
C ILE A 37 -6.60 -13.73 10.59
N ALA A 38 -6.22 -13.43 9.34
CA ALA A 38 -5.13 -14.12 8.67
C ALA A 38 -3.78 -13.86 9.35
N ALA A 39 -3.50 -12.60 9.73
CA ALA A 39 -2.32 -12.24 10.50
C ALA A 39 -2.27 -12.96 11.85
N ALA A 40 -3.37 -12.97 12.60
CA ALA A 40 -3.50 -13.66 13.87
C ALA A 40 -3.17 -15.16 13.77
N LYS A 41 -3.65 -15.82 12.71
CA LYS A 41 -3.35 -17.23 12.43
C LYS A 41 -1.87 -17.45 12.13
N LYS A 42 -1.24 -16.55 11.37
CA LYS A 42 0.20 -16.63 11.04
C LYS A 42 1.09 -16.39 12.26
N LEU A 43 0.62 -15.57 13.19
CA LEU A 43 1.25 -15.31 14.49
C LEU A 43 0.95 -16.39 15.54
N ASP A 44 0.17 -17.42 15.19
CA ASP A 44 -0.26 -18.51 16.08
C ASP A 44 -0.96 -18.00 17.36
N LEU A 45 -1.79 -16.95 17.21
CA LEU A 45 -2.50 -16.37 18.35
C LEU A 45 -3.67 -17.27 18.79
N PRO A 46 -3.96 -17.36 20.11
CA PRO A 46 -5.08 -18.13 20.65
C PRO A 46 -6.45 -17.49 20.33
N ILE A 47 -6.90 -17.59 19.09
CA ILE A 47 -8.12 -16.97 18.56
C ILE A 47 -9.34 -17.88 18.52
N LEU A 48 -9.21 -19.13 18.97
CA LEU A 48 -10.32 -20.10 18.95
C LEU A 48 -11.51 -19.61 19.79
N GLY A 49 -12.72 -19.69 19.22
CA GLY A 49 -13.96 -19.27 19.87
C GLY A 49 -14.19 -17.77 19.96
N LYS A 50 -13.26 -16.94 19.44
CA LYS A 50 -13.41 -15.49 19.37
C LYS A 50 -14.20 -15.08 18.13
N ASN A 51 -15.02 -14.05 18.27
CA ASN A 51 -15.66 -13.39 17.13
C ASN A 51 -14.63 -12.51 16.37
N PRO A 52 -14.93 -12.07 15.14
CA PRO A 52 -13.98 -11.28 14.32
C PRO A 52 -13.42 -10.04 15.00
N ALA A 53 -14.26 -9.25 15.69
CA ALA A 53 -13.82 -8.03 16.37
C ALA A 53 -12.86 -8.35 17.55
N GLU A 54 -13.13 -9.42 18.30
CA GLU A 54 -12.21 -9.88 19.35
C GLU A 54 -10.86 -10.31 18.76
N VAL A 55 -10.84 -10.96 17.59
CA VAL A 55 -9.60 -11.35 16.91
C VAL A 55 -8.81 -10.12 16.46
N VAL A 56 -9.48 -9.11 15.89
CA VAL A 56 -8.85 -7.85 15.49
C VAL A 56 -8.17 -7.20 16.70
N SER A 57 -8.91 -6.96 17.78
CA SER A 57 -8.36 -6.34 19.00
C SER A 57 -7.16 -7.12 19.55
N PHE A 58 -7.27 -8.44 19.62
CA PHE A 58 -6.19 -9.29 20.14
C PHE A 58 -4.93 -9.26 19.27
N THR A 59 -5.10 -9.12 17.96
CA THR A 59 -3.99 -9.00 17.00
C THR A 59 -3.32 -7.63 17.10
N ILE A 60 -4.11 -6.57 17.30
CA ILE A 60 -3.59 -5.21 17.56
C ILE A 60 -2.79 -5.18 18.86
N GLU A 61 -3.30 -5.79 19.94
CA GLU A 61 -2.59 -5.92 21.21
C GLU A 61 -1.24 -6.64 21.05
N TRP A 62 -1.19 -7.65 20.17
CA TRP A 62 0.06 -8.33 19.83
C TRP A 62 1.04 -7.35 19.17
N PHE A 63 0.63 -6.57 18.17
CA PHE A 63 1.49 -5.56 17.56
C PHE A 63 1.94 -4.50 18.56
N GLN A 64 1.07 -4.10 19.49
CA GLN A 64 1.42 -3.14 20.53
C GLN A 64 2.48 -3.65 21.52
N SER A 65 2.49 -4.97 21.76
CA SER A 65 3.39 -5.63 22.70
C SER A 65 4.69 -6.15 22.07
N ASN A 66 4.78 -6.12 20.73
CA ASN A 66 5.91 -6.64 19.97
C ASN A 66 6.54 -5.54 19.11
N ASN A 67 7.76 -5.80 18.63
CA ASN A 67 8.53 -4.86 17.82
C ASN A 67 8.96 -5.49 16.50
N GLY A 68 9.49 -4.68 15.59
CA GLY A 68 10.08 -5.17 14.34
C GLY A 68 9.04 -5.65 13.34
N TRP A 69 7.80 -5.17 13.45
CA TRP A 69 6.74 -5.44 12.49
C TRP A 69 6.56 -4.26 11.53
N PHE A 70 6.09 -4.57 10.33
CA PHE A 70 5.70 -3.62 9.29
C PHE A 70 4.31 -3.98 8.77
N LEU A 71 3.38 -3.03 8.87
CA LEU A 71 2.01 -3.18 8.39
C LEU A 71 1.82 -2.34 7.14
N VAL A 72 1.33 -2.97 6.08
CA VAL A 72 0.90 -2.29 4.86
C VAL A 72 -0.62 -2.33 4.78
N PHE A 73 -1.28 -1.19 4.85
CA PHE A 73 -2.71 -1.03 4.58
C PHE A 73 -2.90 -0.59 3.14
N ASP A 74 -3.39 -1.48 2.27
CA ASP A 74 -3.57 -1.19 0.84
C ASP A 74 -5.01 -0.78 0.52
N ASP A 75 -5.16 0.17 -0.41
CA ASP A 75 -6.45 0.70 -0.91
C ASP A 75 -7.37 1.26 0.18
N ALA A 76 -6.80 1.97 1.17
CA ALA A 76 -7.50 2.60 2.28
C ALA A 76 -8.29 3.87 1.85
N ASP A 77 -9.23 3.71 0.94
CA ASP A 77 -9.90 4.80 0.23
C ASP A 77 -11.15 5.34 0.92
N ASP A 78 -11.95 4.52 1.62
CA ASP A 78 -13.23 4.98 2.23
C ASP A 78 -13.07 5.33 3.72
N TYR A 79 -11.86 5.26 4.25
CA TYR A 79 -11.63 5.21 5.69
C TYR A 79 -11.00 6.46 6.31
N SER A 80 -10.71 7.46 5.49
CA SER A 80 -9.95 8.63 5.94
C SER A 80 -10.69 9.96 5.82
N LEU A 81 -11.82 10.05 5.12
CA LEU A 81 -12.48 11.35 4.88
C LEU A 81 -14.02 11.31 4.76
N LYS A 82 -14.71 10.82 5.78
CA LYS A 82 -16.07 11.32 6.04
C LYS A 82 -16.16 11.83 7.47
N SER A 83 -16.06 13.16 7.57
CA SER A 83 -16.52 14.02 8.68
C SER A 83 -18.01 13.83 9.07
N THR A 84 -18.61 12.70 8.73
CA THR A 84 -20.00 12.30 8.97
C THR A 84 -20.14 10.82 9.36
N SER A 85 -19.07 10.01 9.32
CA SER A 85 -19.06 8.65 9.87
C SER A 85 -18.02 8.57 11.00
N TYR A 86 -18.47 8.12 12.17
CA TYR A 86 -17.69 7.96 13.41
C TYR A 86 -16.60 6.87 13.34
N PHE A 87 -16.06 6.57 12.16
CA PHE A 87 -15.16 5.45 11.93
C PHE A 87 -13.86 5.94 11.28
N CYS A 88 -12.80 5.95 12.06
CA CYS A 88 -11.45 6.25 11.61
C CYS A 88 -10.64 4.95 11.65
N LEU A 89 -10.11 4.50 10.50
CA LEU A 89 -9.26 3.30 10.43
C LEU A 89 -8.10 3.34 11.43
N GLN A 90 -7.52 4.52 11.65
CA GLN A 90 -6.44 4.73 12.62
C GLN A 90 -6.90 4.50 14.06
N ASP A 91 -8.16 4.70 14.39
CA ASP A 91 -8.66 4.53 15.76
C ASP A 91 -8.95 3.08 16.09
N GLU A 92 -9.43 2.31 15.12
CA GLU A 92 -9.85 0.94 15.34
C GLU A 92 -8.79 -0.09 14.97
N TYR A 93 -7.96 0.16 13.95
CA TYR A 93 -7.06 -0.85 13.39
C TYR A 93 -5.57 -0.56 13.59
N PHE A 94 -5.18 0.65 14.01
CA PHE A 94 -3.77 0.96 14.21
C PHE A 94 -3.31 0.62 15.62
N PRO A 95 -2.19 -0.10 15.78
CA PRO A 95 -1.49 -0.20 17.06
C PRO A 95 -1.18 1.20 17.59
N LYS A 96 -1.70 1.54 18.77
CA LYS A 96 -1.48 2.86 19.41
C LYS A 96 -0.12 2.97 20.14
N SER A 97 0.63 1.88 20.17
CA SER A 97 1.94 1.77 20.83
C SER A 97 2.75 0.66 20.15
N GLY A 98 4.01 0.50 20.57
CA GLY A 98 4.94 -0.49 20.01
C GLY A 98 5.96 0.14 19.06
N ARG A 99 6.97 -0.65 18.65
CA ARG A 99 7.99 -0.22 17.68
C ARG A 99 7.82 -0.97 16.38
N GLY A 100 6.92 -0.47 15.56
CA GLY A 100 6.74 -0.90 14.19
C GLY A 100 6.43 0.27 13.26
N ILE A 101 6.29 -0.03 11.98
CA ILE A 101 6.02 0.97 10.94
C ILE A 101 4.71 0.61 10.25
N ILE A 102 3.94 1.63 9.91
CA ILE A 102 2.71 1.49 9.14
C ILE A 102 2.90 2.26 7.83
N LEU A 103 2.67 1.57 6.72
CA LEU A 103 2.54 2.17 5.40
C LEU A 103 1.08 2.05 4.96
N MET A 104 0.50 3.13 4.46
CA MET A 104 -0.85 3.15 3.92
C MET A 104 -0.82 3.61 2.47
N THR A 105 -1.57 2.94 1.61
CA THR A 105 -1.87 3.45 0.27
C THR A 105 -3.33 3.91 0.22
N THR A 106 -3.57 5.07 -0.40
CA THR A 106 -4.93 5.60 -0.59
C THR A 106 -4.98 6.49 -1.84
N ARG A 107 -6.13 6.55 -2.51
CA ARG A 107 -6.46 7.46 -3.61
C ARG A 107 -6.95 8.80 -3.10
N LEU A 108 -7.27 8.91 -1.81
CA LEU A 108 -7.66 10.17 -1.20
C LEU A 108 -6.47 11.13 -1.07
N ASN A 109 -6.74 12.42 -1.29
CA ASN A 109 -5.77 13.47 -1.06
C ASN A 109 -5.64 13.74 0.43
N TYR A 110 -4.65 13.12 1.08
CA TYR A 110 -4.34 13.37 2.47
C TYR A 110 -3.50 14.65 2.60
N LYS A 111 -3.83 15.52 3.54
CA LYS A 111 -2.97 16.67 3.88
C LYS A 111 -1.90 16.21 4.85
N THR A 112 -0.66 16.65 4.64
CA THR A 112 0.42 16.41 5.59
C THR A 112 0.06 17.04 6.93
N GLY A 113 0.03 16.23 7.99
CA GLY A 113 -0.08 16.66 9.38
C GLY A 113 1.27 16.52 10.09
N GLN A 114 1.37 16.99 11.34
CA GLN A 114 2.63 16.97 12.10
C GLN A 114 3.16 15.54 12.39
N GLU A 115 2.32 14.52 12.30
CA GLU A 115 2.66 13.13 12.69
C GLU A 115 2.72 12.13 11.53
N ASN A 116 2.32 12.53 10.31
CA ASN A 116 2.24 11.63 9.14
C ASN A 116 3.08 12.15 7.97
N ILE A 117 3.96 11.30 7.43
CA ILE A 117 4.68 11.57 6.18
C ILE A 117 3.78 11.13 5.02
N VAL A 118 3.36 12.08 4.18
CA VAL A 118 2.53 11.82 3.00
C VAL A 118 3.38 11.96 1.75
N VAL A 119 3.39 10.93 0.91
CA VAL A 119 4.06 10.95 -0.40
C VAL A 119 3.00 10.96 -1.49
N ASN A 120 2.90 12.08 -2.22
CA ASN A 120 1.96 12.22 -3.33
C ASN A 120 2.59 11.67 -4.61
N LEU A 121 2.13 10.49 -5.06
CA LEU A 121 2.63 9.89 -6.29
C LEU A 121 2.10 10.54 -7.57
N ASN A 122 1.04 11.35 -7.50
CA ASN A 122 0.52 12.03 -8.70
C ASN A 122 1.46 13.13 -9.22
N GLU A 123 2.47 13.49 -8.45
CA GLU A 123 3.50 14.47 -8.80
C GLU A 123 4.79 13.82 -9.31
N ILE A 124 4.92 12.49 -9.23
CA ILE A 124 6.10 11.78 -9.71
C ILE A 124 5.90 11.46 -11.19
N LYS A 125 6.34 12.39 -12.04
CA LYS A 125 6.53 12.16 -13.47
C LYS A 125 7.91 11.55 -13.67
N MET A 126 7.98 10.49 -14.48
CA MET A 126 9.26 10.02 -14.98
C MET A 126 9.86 11.07 -15.93
N ASP A 127 11.17 11.24 -15.87
CA ASP A 127 11.90 11.92 -16.94
C ASP A 127 11.75 11.13 -18.25
N ASP A 128 12.02 11.80 -19.37
CA ASP A 128 11.87 11.20 -20.70
C ASP A 128 12.69 9.92 -20.85
N ASP A 129 13.93 9.87 -20.34
CA ASP A 129 14.80 8.71 -20.50
C ASP A 129 14.26 7.50 -19.73
N THR A 130 13.79 7.70 -18.50
CA THR A 130 13.17 6.64 -17.69
C THR A 130 11.85 6.19 -18.30
N ALA A 131 11.03 7.12 -18.77
CA ALA A 131 9.74 6.83 -19.38
C ALA A 131 9.88 6.05 -20.70
N LEU A 132 10.84 6.43 -21.54
CA LEU A 132 11.17 5.73 -22.79
C LEU A 132 11.65 4.31 -22.52
N LYS A 133 12.55 4.11 -21.55
CA LYS A 133 13.01 2.77 -21.16
C LYS A 133 11.86 1.88 -20.70
N LEU A 134 10.92 2.43 -19.94
CA LEU A 134 9.77 1.67 -19.45
C LEU A 134 8.78 1.32 -20.58
N LEU A 135 8.55 2.25 -21.51
CA LEU A 135 7.67 2.03 -22.65
C LEU A 135 8.26 1.03 -23.66
N LEU A 136 9.52 1.23 -24.05
CA LEU A 136 10.17 0.44 -25.09
C LEU A 136 10.64 -0.92 -24.58
N ARG A 137 11.04 -1.02 -23.31
CA ARG A 137 11.64 -2.23 -22.72
C ARG A 137 12.84 -2.69 -23.55
N GLU A 138 12.74 -3.82 -24.26
CA GLU A 138 13.76 -4.33 -25.19
C GLU A 138 13.47 -4.02 -26.67
N ASN A 139 12.36 -3.34 -26.98
CA ASN A 139 12.00 -2.97 -28.35
C ASN A 139 12.76 -1.73 -28.83
N ASP A 140 13.02 -1.69 -30.14
CA ASP A 140 13.59 -0.52 -30.80
C ASP A 140 12.58 0.63 -30.88
N ASP A 141 13.07 1.86 -30.79
CA ASP A 141 12.27 3.07 -31.00
C ASP A 141 11.93 3.23 -32.50
N ASP A 142 10.64 3.19 -32.83
CA ASP A 142 10.13 3.44 -34.17
C ASP A 142 10.02 4.94 -34.53
N GLY A 143 10.43 5.81 -33.59
CA GLY A 143 10.37 7.26 -33.68
C GLY A 143 9.10 7.87 -33.08
N ASN A 144 8.15 7.05 -32.61
CA ASN A 144 6.90 7.51 -31.99
C ASN A 144 6.91 7.39 -30.46
N ALA A 145 7.90 6.72 -29.88
CA ALA A 145 7.91 6.40 -28.45
C ALA A 145 7.78 7.64 -27.56
N LEU A 146 8.49 8.73 -27.89
CA LEU A 146 8.41 9.98 -27.12
C LEU A 146 7.02 10.63 -27.18
N ALA A 147 6.35 10.57 -28.33
CA ALA A 147 5.00 11.11 -28.46
C ALA A 147 4.00 10.31 -27.61
N ILE A 148 4.17 8.98 -27.55
CA ILE A 148 3.37 8.09 -26.70
C ILE A 148 3.64 8.38 -25.22
N VAL A 149 4.91 8.58 -24.83
CA VAL A 149 5.28 8.98 -23.46
C VAL A 149 4.56 10.27 -23.04
N GLN A 150 4.58 11.29 -23.91
CA GLN A 150 3.93 12.57 -23.67
C GLN A 150 2.40 12.42 -23.58
N MET A 151 1.79 11.64 -24.45
CA MET A 151 0.35 11.34 -24.42
C MET A 151 -0.08 10.63 -23.13
N LEU A 152 0.76 9.72 -22.62
CA LEU A 152 0.52 8.98 -21.38
C LEU A 152 0.93 9.77 -20.13
N GLY A 153 1.37 11.02 -20.29
CA GLY A 153 1.63 11.94 -19.20
C GLY A 153 2.80 11.55 -18.31
N HIS A 154 3.74 10.75 -18.81
CA HIS A 154 4.90 10.24 -18.06
C HIS A 154 4.52 9.42 -16.82
N LEU A 155 3.34 8.81 -16.84
CA LEU A 155 2.82 8.02 -15.72
C LEU A 155 3.36 6.58 -15.80
N PRO A 156 4.11 6.10 -14.79
CA PRO A 156 4.75 4.79 -14.82
C PRO A 156 3.81 3.66 -15.22
N LEU A 157 2.62 3.59 -14.60
CA LEU A 157 1.65 2.53 -14.89
C LEU A 157 1.10 2.60 -16.32
N ALA A 158 0.86 3.81 -16.84
CA ALA A 158 0.34 3.97 -18.19
C ALA A 158 1.38 3.53 -19.23
N LEU A 159 2.65 3.86 -18.99
CA LEU A 159 3.79 3.47 -19.81
C LEU A 159 4.03 1.96 -19.76
N ASP A 160 3.99 1.35 -18.57
CA ASP A 160 4.17 -0.10 -18.41
C ASP A 160 3.08 -0.90 -19.13
N LEU A 161 1.82 -0.47 -19.03
CA LEU A 161 0.70 -1.07 -19.77
C LEU A 161 0.84 -0.91 -21.28
N ALA A 162 1.26 0.27 -21.75
CA ALA A 162 1.48 0.52 -23.17
C ALA A 162 2.64 -0.33 -23.72
N GLY A 163 3.75 -0.43 -22.99
CA GLY A 163 4.88 -1.28 -23.35
C GLY A 163 4.52 -2.76 -23.42
N ALA A 164 3.74 -3.26 -22.46
CA ALA A 164 3.25 -4.64 -22.49
C ALA A 164 2.38 -4.95 -23.72
N LEU A 165 1.62 -3.98 -24.23
CA LEU A 165 0.82 -4.14 -25.45
C LEU A 165 1.64 -4.09 -26.73
N MET A 166 2.86 -3.53 -26.69
CA MET A 166 3.78 -3.48 -27.83
C MET A 166 4.60 -4.78 -27.99
N GLU A 167 4.57 -5.68 -27.01
CA GLU A 167 5.25 -6.99 -27.05
C GLU A 167 4.43 -8.10 -27.75
N ILE A 168 3.21 -7.80 -28.22
CA ILE A 168 2.29 -8.75 -28.89
C ILE A 168 2.24 -8.46 -30.40
#